data_AF-R6FNU0-F1
#
_entry.id   AF-R6FNU0-F1
#
_cell.length_a   1.000
_cell.length_b   1.000
_cell.length_c   1.000
_cell.angle_alpha   90.00
_cell.angle_beta   90.00
_cell.angle_gamma   90.00
#
_symmetry.space_group_name_H-M   'P 1'
#
loop_
_entity.id
_entity.type
_entity.pdbx_description
1 polymer ?
#
loop_
_entity_poly.entity_id
_entity_poly.type
_entity_poly.pdbx_seq_one_letter_code
_entity_poly.pdbx_strand_id
1 'polypeptide(L)'
;MEAYLVWLFAALFVVLGLLVRKNPKLIAGYNTMSSERQKKVDVEGLRTFMCRAFCMIGVLLVLCHYLLVLAGMRGQIALLLSVVLVPMLGAFYILIAAQRYDRGR
;
A
#
# COMPACT_ATOMS: atom_id res chain seq x y z
N MET A 1 4.87 23.93 2.81
CA MET A 1 4.60 23.25 1.53
C MET A 1 4.72 21.74 1.72
N GLU A 2 5.90 21.16 1.93
CA GLU A 2 6.13 19.71 2.07
C GLU A 2 5.04 18.83 2.72
N ALA A 3 4.46 19.25 3.86
CA ALA A 3 3.40 18.50 4.52
C ALA A 3 2.16 18.23 3.64
N TYR A 4 1.76 19.16 2.74
CA TYR A 4 0.60 18.93 1.88
C TYR A 4 0.82 17.75 0.92
N LEU A 5 2.06 17.55 0.46
CA LEU A 5 2.39 16.43 -0.43
C LEU A 5 2.26 15.11 0.32
N VAL A 6 2.73 15.05 1.57
CA VAL A 6 2.62 13.85 2.41
C VAL A 6 1.14 13.45 2.58
N TRP A 7 0.29 14.43 2.90
CA TRP A 7 -1.15 14.20 3.04
C TRP A 7 -1.82 13.79 1.71
N LEU A 8 -1.39 14.37 0.58
CA LEU A 8 -1.85 13.96 -0.75
C LEU A 8 -1.50 12.50 -1.05
N PHE A 9 -0.25 12.08 -0.81
CA PHE A 9 0.16 10.69 -0.99
C PHE A 9 -0.56 9.75 -0.03
N ALA A 10 -0.73 10.14 1.23
CA ALA A 10 -1.48 9.35 2.21
C ALA A 10 -2.93 9.13 1.77
N ALA A 11 -3.61 10.20 1.33
CA ALA A 11 -4.96 10.13 0.80
C ALA A 11 -5.04 9.24 -0.45
N LEU A 12 -4.07 9.36 -1.37
CA LEU A 12 -3.96 8.50 -2.55
C LEU A 12 -3.90 7.01 -2.16
N PHE A 13 -3.04 6.63 -1.21
CA PHE A 13 -2.94 5.24 -0.75
C PHE A 13 -4.23 4.74 -0.12
N VAL A 14 -4.89 5.55 0.72
CA VAL A 14 -6.19 5.18 1.31
C VAL A 14 -7.25 4.97 0.22
N VAL A 15 -7.33 5.88 -0.76
CA VAL A 15 -8.25 5.75 -1.89
C VAL A 15 -7.96 4.50 -2.70
N LEU A 16 -6.69 4.20 -3.02
CA LEU A 16 -6.30 2.96 -3.69
C LEU A 16 -6.72 1.72 -2.88
N GLY A 17 -6.54 1.73 -1.56
CA GLY A 17 -7.01 0.68 -0.67
C GLY A 17 -8.51 0.41 -0.79
N LEU A 18 -9.31 1.48 -0.73
CA LEU A 18 -10.76 1.41 -0.87
C LEU A 18 -11.19 0.96 -2.28
N LEU A 19 -10.47 1.40 -3.32
CA LEU A 19 -10.72 0.98 -4.69
C LEU A 19 -10.45 -0.51 -4.89
N VAL A 20 -9.33 -1.03 -4.39
CA VAL A 20 -9.02 -2.47 -4.45
C VAL A 20 -10.03 -3.29 -3.64
N ARG A 21 -10.52 -2.77 -2.50
CA ARG A 21 -11.60 -3.41 -1.72
C ARG A 21 -12.86 -3.58 -2.56
N LYS A 22 -13.25 -2.55 -3.30
CA LYS A 22 -14.44 -2.55 -4.16
C LYS A 22 -14.24 -3.39 -5.43
N ASN A 23 -13.06 -3.29 -6.05
CA ASN A 23 -12.77 -3.96 -7.32
C ASN A 23 -11.41 -4.70 -7.24
N PRO A 24 -11.41 -6.01 -6.91
CA PRO A 24 -10.18 -6.80 -6.81
C PRO A 24 -9.44 -6.97 -8.15
N LYS A 25 -10.09 -6.70 -9.30
CA LYS A 25 -9.42 -6.69 -10.61
C LYS A 25 -8.40 -5.55 -10.77
N LEU A 26 -8.36 -4.59 -9.84
CA LEU A 26 -7.29 -3.60 -9.79
C LEU A 26 -5.96 -4.19 -9.29
N ILE A 27 -5.97 -5.38 -8.67
CA ILE A 27 -4.76 -6.08 -8.28
C ILE A 27 -4.16 -6.72 -9.53
N ALA A 28 -3.08 -6.13 -10.05
CA ALA A 28 -2.48 -6.56 -11.31
C ALA A 28 -2.20 -8.07 -11.37
N GLY A 29 -1.63 -8.65 -10.31
CA GLY A 29 -1.35 -10.08 -10.23
C GLY A 29 -2.59 -10.97 -10.25
N TYR A 30 -3.74 -10.49 -9.78
CA TYR A 30 -5.01 -11.21 -9.87
C TYR A 30 -5.65 -11.04 -11.26
N ASN A 31 -5.62 -9.83 -11.81
CA ASN A 31 -6.22 -9.51 -13.10
C ASN A 31 -5.54 -10.23 -14.29
N THR A 32 -4.24 -10.48 -14.19
CA THR A 32 -3.48 -11.19 -15.24
C THR A 32 -3.49 -12.72 -15.06
N MET A 33 -3.99 -13.24 -13.93
CA MET A 33 -4.18 -14.68 -13.76
C MET A 33 -5.27 -15.22 -14.68
N SER A 34 -5.12 -16.46 -15.15
CA SER A 34 -6.18 -17.17 -15.86
C SER A 34 -7.41 -17.35 -14.97
N SER A 35 -8.60 -17.43 -15.59
CA SER A 35 -9.87 -17.61 -14.87
C SER A 35 -9.89 -18.86 -13.98
N GLU A 36 -9.19 -19.93 -14.37
CA GLU A 36 -9.05 -21.15 -13.55
C GLU A 36 -8.23 -20.93 -12.27
N ARG A 37 -7.13 -20.17 -12.36
CA ARG A 37 -6.34 -19.80 -11.18
C ARG A 37 -7.07 -18.82 -10.28
N GLN A 38 -7.77 -17.84 -10.85
CA GLN A 38 -8.54 -16.87 -10.07
C GLN A 38 -9.56 -17.54 -9.13
N LYS A 39 -10.17 -18.67 -9.54
CA LYS A 39 -11.10 -19.46 -8.71
C LYS A 39 -10.44 -20.10 -7.48
N LYS A 40 -9.12 -20.29 -7.50
CA LYS A 40 -8.35 -20.87 -6.39
C LYS A 40 -7.85 -19.82 -5.40
N VAL A 41 -7.90 -18.55 -5.77
CA VAL A 41 -7.45 -17.43 -4.92
C VAL A 41 -8.53 -17.11 -3.88
N ASP A 42 -8.11 -16.89 -2.64
CA ASP A 42 -8.96 -16.30 -1.60
C ASP A 42 -9.09 -14.79 -1.86
N VAL A 43 -10.00 -14.44 -2.78
CA VAL A 43 -10.19 -13.06 -3.26
C VAL A 43 -10.68 -12.14 -2.14
N GLU A 44 -11.52 -12.64 -1.24
CA GLU A 44 -12.03 -11.85 -0.11
C GLU A 44 -10.91 -11.52 0.87
N GLY A 45 -10.12 -12.52 1.26
CA GLY A 45 -8.93 -12.33 2.09
C GLY A 45 -7.93 -11.37 1.43
N LEU A 46 -7.63 -11.60 0.14
CA LEU A 46 -6.68 -10.79 -0.62
C LEU A 46 -7.12 -9.33 -0.72
N ARG A 47 -8.35 -9.03 -1.15
CA ARG A 47 -8.81 -7.63 -1.29
C ARG A 47 -8.92 -6.92 0.06
N THR A 48 -9.27 -7.65 1.14
CA THR A 48 -9.26 -7.11 2.51
C THR A 48 -7.84 -6.74 2.93
N PHE A 49 -6.90 -7.65 2.72
CA PHE A 49 -5.49 -7.46 3.04
C PHE A 49 -4.89 -6.29 2.27
N MET A 50 -5.09 -6.24 0.95
CA MET A 50 -4.60 -5.15 0.10
C MET A 50 -5.15 -3.79 0.55
N CYS A 51 -6.45 -3.71 0.85
CA CYS A 51 -7.07 -2.49 1.36
C CYS A 51 -6.41 -2.04 2.67
N ARG A 52 -6.27 -2.95 3.65
CA ARG A 52 -5.63 -2.64 4.94
C ARG A 52 -4.18 -2.23 4.76
N ALA A 53 -3.43 -2.93 3.91
CA ALA A 53 -2.02 -2.65 3.67
C ALA A 53 -1.83 -1.26 3.06
N PHE A 54 -2.61 -0.89 2.05
CA PHE A 54 -2.56 0.47 1.49
C PHE A 54 -2.97 1.54 2.49
N CYS A 55 -4.04 1.33 3.27
CA CYS A 55 -4.40 2.29 4.33
C CYS A 55 -3.29 2.43 5.38
N MET A 56 -2.65 1.32 5.78
CA MET A 56 -1.51 1.34 6.71
C MET A 56 -0.31 2.09 6.15
N ILE A 57 0.01 1.92 4.85
CA ILE A 57 1.06 2.71 4.18
C ILE A 57 0.73 4.20 4.26
N GLY A 58 -0.53 4.60 4.00
CA GLY A 58 -0.98 5.98 4.13
C GLY A 58 -0.78 6.57 5.53
N VAL A 59 -1.13 5.81 6.57
CA VAL A 59 -0.93 6.24 7.97
C VAL A 59 0.57 6.31 8.33
N LEU A 60 1.34 5.29 7.96
CA LEU A 60 2.77 5.22 8.23
C LEU A 60 3.56 6.32 7.51
N LEU A 61 3.14 6.73 6.31
CA LEU A 61 3.72 7.85 5.58
C LEU A 61 3.69 9.14 6.41
N VAL A 62 2.50 9.49 6.90
CA VAL A 62 2.28 10.70 7.72
C VAL A 62 3.08 10.60 9.02
N LEU A 63 2.98 9.48 9.72
CA LEU A 63 3.67 9.27 10.99
C LEU A 63 5.20 9.36 10.82
N CYS A 64 5.75 8.65 9.83
CA CYS A 64 7.18 8.65 9.54
C CYS A 64 7.68 10.06 9.20
N HIS A 65 6.96 10.81 8.36
CA HIS A 65 7.35 12.18 8.02
C HIS A 65 7.47 13.07 9.25
N TYR A 66 6.45 13.10 10.12
CA TYR A 66 6.47 13.95 11.30
C TYR A 66 7.53 13.50 12.32
N LEU A 67 7.78 12.20 12.47
CA LEU A 67 8.88 11.71 13.31
C LEU A 67 10.26 12.14 12.80
N LEU A 68 10.49 12.10 11.48
CA LEU A 68 11.76 12.55 10.89
C LEU A 68 11.96 14.05 11.06
N VAL A 69 10.90 14.86 10.87
CA VAL A 69 10.95 16.31 11.12
C VAL A 69 11.20 16.60 12.60
N LEU A 70 10.53 15.88 13.51
CA LEU A 70 10.74 16.01 14.96
C LEU A 70 12.17 15.64 15.38
N ALA A 71 12.79 14.69 14.69
CA ALA A 71 14.20 14.32 14.86
C ALA A 71 15.18 15.35 14.28
N GLY A 72 14.70 16.51 13.81
CA GLY A 72 15.53 17.62 13.31
C GLY A 72 15.88 17.53 11.83
N MET A 73 15.29 16.60 11.07
CA MET A 73 15.55 16.51 9.63
C MET A 73 14.90 17.66 8.87
N ARG A 74 15.60 18.14 7.83
CA ARG A 74 15.04 19.12 6.89
C ARG A 74 13.78 18.55 6.23
N GLY A 75 12.72 19.35 6.15
CA GLY A 75 11.40 18.91 5.67
C GLY A 75 11.42 18.24 4.29
N GLN A 76 12.26 18.72 3.36
CA GLN A 76 12.43 18.12 2.03
C GLN A 76 13.05 16.71 2.08
N ILE A 77 14.05 16.51 2.94
CA ILE A 77 14.68 15.20 3.12
C ILE A 77 13.70 14.24 3.80
N ALA A 78 12.99 14.73 4.83
CA ALA A 78 11.95 13.96 5.51
C ALA A 78 10.80 13.57 4.56
N LEU A 79 10.39 14.48 3.65
CA LEU A 79 9.41 14.19 2.59
C LEU A 79 9.92 13.07 1.68
N LEU A 80 11.12 13.22 1.12
CA LEU A 80 11.68 12.25 0.17
C LEU A 80 11.82 10.87 0.81
N LEU A 81 12.35 10.80 2.03
CA LEU A 81 12.51 9.53 2.75
C LEU A 81 11.16 8.88 3.07
N SER A 82 10.20 9.63 3.61
CA SER A 82 8.88 9.06 3.93
C SER A 82 8.17 8.56 2.67
N VAL A 83 8.03 9.39 1.64
CA VAL A 83 7.26 9.09 0.42
C VAL A 83 7.89 7.98 -0.43
N VAL A 84 9.21 7.78 -0.37
CA VAL A 84 9.89 6.70 -1.11
C VAL A 84 10.02 5.44 -0.27
N LEU A 85 10.57 5.54 0.95
CA LEU A 85 10.94 4.37 1.74
C LEU A 85 9.72 3.62 2.27
N VAL A 86 8.71 4.33 2.77
CA VAL A 86 7.52 3.69 3.37
C VAL A 86 6.75 2.88 2.32
N PRO A 87 6.41 3.41 1.13
CA PRO A 87 5.74 2.62 0.11
C PRO A 87 6.59 1.51 -0.48
N MET A 88 7.91 1.72 -0.61
CA MET A 88 8.83 0.68 -1.09
C MET A 88 8.82 -0.53 -0.14
N LEU A 89 9.02 -0.31 1.17
CA LEU A 89 8.94 -1.38 2.17
C LEU A 89 7.55 -2.02 2.24
N GLY A 90 6.50 -1.19 2.15
CA GLY A 90 5.12 -1.65 2.07
C GLY A 90 4.86 -2.54 0.86
N ALA A 91 5.40 -2.21 -0.31
CA ALA A 91 5.28 -3.00 -1.54
C ALA A 91 5.97 -4.36 -1.40
N PHE A 92 7.18 -4.42 -0.85
CA PHE A 92 7.86 -5.71 -0.56
C PHE A 92 7.05 -6.57 0.41
N TYR A 93 6.55 -5.97 1.50
CA TYR A 93 5.69 -6.68 2.45
C TYR A 93 4.44 -7.24 1.77
N ILE A 94 3.74 -6.43 0.97
CA ILE A 94 2.55 -6.84 0.21
C ILE A 94 2.90 -7.99 -0.75
N LEU A 95 4.00 -7.88 -1.49
CA LEU A 95 4.42 -8.89 -2.47
C LEU A 95 4.62 -10.27 -1.84
N ILE A 96 5.17 -10.32 -0.63
CA ILE A 96 5.40 -11.57 0.12
C ILE A 96 4.11 -12.03 0.79
N ALA A 97 3.46 -11.15 1.56
CA ALA A 97 2.31 -11.50 2.36
C ALA A 97 1.04 -11.78 1.54
N ALA A 98 0.91 -11.23 0.34
CA ALA A 98 -0.22 -11.52 -0.55
C ALA A 98 -0.21 -12.98 -1.06
N GLN A 99 0.95 -13.63 -1.07
CA GLN A 99 1.12 -14.99 -1.61
C GLN A 99 0.33 -16.03 -0.80
N ARG A 100 0.10 -15.79 0.49
CA ARG A 100 -0.70 -16.69 1.35
C ARG A 100 -2.16 -16.83 0.91
N TYR A 101 -2.66 -15.91 0.08
CA TYR A 101 -4.02 -15.95 -0.45
C TYR A 101 -4.13 -16.68 -1.80
N ASP A 102 -2.99 -16.99 -2.43
CA ASP A 102 -2.95 -17.82 -3.63
C ASP A 102 -2.79 -19.29 -3.22
N ARG A 103 -3.92 -20.02 -3.21
CA ARG A 103 -3.94 -21.46 -2.87
C ARG A 103 -3.59 -22.36 -4.05
N GLY A 104 -3.34 -21.77 -5.23
CA GLY A 104 -3.06 -22.48 -6.48
C GLY A 104 -1.58 -22.44 -6.88
N ARG A 105 -0.69 -22.10 -5.95
CA ARG A 105 0.75 -22.32 -6.06
C ARG A 105 1.10 -23.78 -5.90
#